data_AF-A0A2V9FYX8-F1
#
_entry.id   AF-A0A2V9FYX8-F1
#
_cell.length_a   1.000
_cell.length_b   1.000
_cell.length_c   1.000
_cell.angle_alpha   90.00
_cell.angle_beta   90.00
_cell.angle_gamma   90.00
#
_symmetry.space_group_name_H-M   'P 1'
#
loop_
_entity.id
_entity.type
_entity.pdbx_description
1 polymer ?
#
loop_
_entity_poly.entity_id
_entity_poly.type
_entity_poly.pdbx_seq_one_letter_code
_entity_poly.pdbx_strand_id
1 'polypeptide(L)'
;MRFEEAIGMARRMVPFSFECDCGHQSHFCEGTVRDMEAESRRRHKRMHLLDSEAEEHAIEFEEGVATAVICPKQGRRKLTGWLNP
;
A
#
# COMPACT_ATOMS: atom_id res chain seq x y z
N MET A 1 7.15 -26.81 -1.29
CA MET A 1 7.84 -25.55 -0.96
C MET A 1 8.05 -24.76 -2.24
N ARG A 2 7.34 -23.64 -2.39
CA ARG A 2 7.71 -22.55 -3.29
C ARG A 2 7.42 -21.27 -2.52
N PHE A 3 8.39 -20.86 -1.71
CA PHE A 3 8.46 -19.49 -1.25
C PHE A 3 8.89 -18.71 -2.48
N GLU A 4 7.92 -18.14 -3.20
CA GLU A 4 8.23 -17.17 -4.23
C GLU A 4 8.81 -15.94 -3.51
N GLU A 5 10.13 -15.89 -3.44
CA GLU A 5 10.92 -14.72 -3.11
C GLU A 5 10.54 -13.59 -4.07
N ALA A 6 9.57 -12.76 -3.66
CA ALA A 6 9.26 -11.54 -4.39
C ALA A 6 10.31 -10.48 -4.02
N ILE A 7 11.10 -10.10 -5.02
CA ILE A 7 12.06 -9.02 -4.96
C ILE A 7 11.29 -7.70 -4.77
N GLY A 8 11.27 -7.17 -3.54
CA GLY A 8 10.65 -5.89 -3.17
C GLY A 8 9.17 -5.98 -2.79
N MET A 9 8.90 -6.45 -1.59
CA MET A 9 7.58 -6.50 -0.97
C MET A 9 7.25 -5.19 -0.23
N ALA A 10 5.96 -4.96 -0.08
CA ALA A 10 5.44 -4.11 0.98
C ALA A 10 4.36 -4.92 1.71
N ARG A 11 4.13 -4.65 2.99
CA ARG A 11 3.21 -5.43 3.82
C ARG A 11 2.15 -4.53 4.45
N ARG A 12 0.89 -4.97 4.38
CA ARG A 12 -0.20 -4.38 5.19
C ARG A 12 -0.20 -5.07 6.54
N MET A 13 0.15 -4.34 7.60
CA MET A 13 0.32 -4.89 8.96
C MET A 13 -0.99 -4.87 9.76
N VAL A 14 -1.77 -3.81 9.58
CA VAL A 14 -3.13 -3.57 10.10
C VAL A 14 -3.91 -2.87 8.98
N PRO A 15 -5.25 -2.77 8.99
CA PRO A 15 -5.99 -2.20 7.86
C PRO A 15 -5.50 -0.80 7.44
N PHE A 16 -4.76 -0.09 8.28
CA PHE A 16 -4.33 1.30 8.06
C PHE A 16 -2.82 1.52 8.20
N SER A 17 -1.98 0.48 8.15
CA SER A 17 -0.52 0.66 8.16
C SER A 17 0.19 -0.23 7.16
N PHE A 18 1.19 0.36 6.50
CA PHE A 18 1.91 -0.24 5.39
C PHE A 18 3.41 -0.15 5.65
N GLU A 19 4.10 -1.27 5.56
CA GLU A 19 5.55 -1.38 5.68
C GLU A 19 6.16 -1.56 4.29
N CYS A 20 7.20 -0.81 3.99
CA CYS A 20 8.00 -0.96 2.77
C CYS A 20 9.36 -1.57 3.10
N ASP A 21 9.90 -2.41 2.23
CA ASP A 21 11.22 -3.03 2.37
C ASP A 21 12.40 -2.03 2.51
N CYS A 22 12.20 -0.72 2.27
CA CYS A 22 13.21 0.30 2.63
C CYS A 22 13.34 0.51 4.15
N GLY A 23 12.49 -0.12 4.96
CA GLY A 23 12.38 0.10 6.40
C GLY A 23 11.44 1.25 6.78
N HIS A 24 10.74 1.86 5.81
CA HIS A 24 9.74 2.89 6.08
C HIS A 24 8.38 2.28 6.39
N GLN A 25 7.68 2.85 7.37
CA GLN A 25 6.34 2.46 7.75
C GLN A 25 5.39 3.65 7.66
N SER A 26 4.43 3.57 6.75
CA SER A 26 3.41 4.60 6.56
C SER A 26 2.18 4.26 7.40
N HIS A 27 1.81 5.18 8.29
CA HIS A 27 0.63 5.07 9.14
C HIS A 27 -0.42 6.09 8.71
N PHE A 28 -1.64 5.61 8.45
CA PHE A 28 -2.74 6.46 8.05
C PHE A 28 -3.89 6.35 9.06
N CYS A 29 -4.76 7.36 9.08
CA CYS A 29 -6.04 7.26 9.76
C CYS A 29 -6.93 6.23 9.06
N GLU A 30 -7.69 5.43 9.82
CA GLU A 30 -8.60 4.42 9.27
C GLU A 30 -9.58 5.03 8.26
N GLY A 31 -10.18 6.18 8.61
CA GLY A 31 -11.13 6.88 7.75
C GLY A 31 -10.54 7.20 6.38
N THR A 32 -9.31 7.72 6.35
CA THR A 32 -8.62 8.06 5.10
C THR A 32 -8.40 6.85 4.21
N VAL A 33 -7.98 5.72 4.78
CA VAL A 33 -7.78 4.49 3.99
C VAL A 33 -9.11 3.95 3.45
N ARG A 34 -10.17 3.97 4.28
CA ARG A 34 -11.51 3.53 3.86
C ARG A 34 -12.12 4.41 2.78
N ASP A 35 -11.90 5.72 2.86
CA ASP A 35 -12.32 6.67 1.84
C ASP A 35 -11.59 6.40 0.53
N MET A 36 -10.27 6.12 0.58
CA MET A 36 -9.49 5.77 -0.61
C MET A 36 -9.92 4.42 -1.22
N GLU A 37 -10.22 3.41 -0.41
CA GLU A 37 -10.79 2.14 -0.87
C GLU A 37 -12.19 2.37 -1.51
N ALA A 38 -13.07 3.12 -0.86
CA ALA A 38 -14.40 3.41 -1.41
C ALA A 38 -14.33 4.19 -2.73
N GLU A 39 -13.45 5.19 -2.81
CA GLU A 39 -13.35 6.08 -3.96
C GLU A 39 -12.63 5.42 -5.14
N SER A 40 -11.58 4.63 -4.90
CA SER A 40 -10.92 3.86 -5.96
C SER A 40 -11.87 2.85 -6.60
N ARG A 41 -12.73 2.20 -5.80
CA ARG A 41 -13.79 1.32 -6.30
C ARG A 41 -14.87 2.09 -7.07
N ARG A 42 -15.34 3.23 -6.55
CA ARG A 42 -16.39 4.03 -7.21
C ARG A 42 -15.94 4.60 -8.55
N ARG A 43 -14.69 5.05 -8.64
CA ARG A 43 -14.15 5.69 -9.85
C ARG A 43 -13.52 4.71 -10.82
N HIS A 44 -13.32 3.45 -10.43
CA HIS A 44 -12.58 2.45 -11.21
C HIS A 44 -11.24 2.99 -11.72
N LYS A 45 -10.52 3.70 -10.83
CA LYS A 45 -9.26 4.39 -11.15
C LYS A 45 -8.24 4.13 -10.06
N ARG A 46 -6.97 4.04 -10.48
CA ARG A 46 -5.84 4.02 -9.57
C ARG A 46 -5.71 5.34 -8.85
N MET A 47 -5.54 5.28 -7.53
CA MET A 47 -5.34 6.44 -6.69
C MET A 47 -4.13 6.24 -5.79
N HIS A 48 -3.48 7.33 -5.40
CA HIS A 48 -2.29 7.33 -4.56
C HIS A 48 -2.56 8.14 -3.30
N LEU A 49 -2.28 7.55 -2.14
CA LEU A 49 -2.32 8.22 -0.84
C LEU A 49 -0.89 8.46 -0.37
N LEU A 50 -0.43 9.70 -0.41
CA LEU A 50 0.89 10.10 0.09
C LEU A 50 0.89 10.08 1.62
N ASP A 51 1.96 9.58 2.23
CA ASP A 51 2.25 9.87 3.62
C ASP A 51 2.67 11.35 3.81
N SER A 52 2.80 11.80 5.05
CA SER A 52 3.15 13.19 5.37
C SER A 52 4.65 13.38 5.66
N GLU A 53 5.49 12.44 5.23
CA GLU A 53 6.91 12.39 5.58
C GLU A 53 7.79 13.03 4.50
N ALA A 54 9.01 13.45 4.82
CA ALA A 54 9.88 14.15 3.84
C ALA A 54 10.29 13.26 2.64
N GLU A 55 10.33 11.94 2.82
CA GLU A 55 10.56 10.97 1.75
C GLU A 55 9.24 10.24 1.45
N GLU A 56 8.29 10.98 0.86
CA GLU A 56 6.89 10.58 0.76
C GLU A 56 6.72 9.22 0.07
N HIS A 57 6.28 8.21 0.82
CA HIS A 57 5.78 6.98 0.23
C HIS A 57 4.31 7.16 -0.10
N ALA A 58 3.87 6.61 -1.23
CA ALA A 58 2.46 6.62 -1.58
C ALA A 58 1.87 5.22 -1.57
N ILE A 59 0.66 5.05 -1.04
CA ILE A 59 -0.09 3.80 -1.12
C ILE A 59 -0.96 3.85 -2.38
N GLU A 60 -0.80 2.86 -3.25
CA GLU A 60 -1.62 2.69 -4.44
C GLU A 60 -2.89 1.90 -4.10
N PHE A 61 -4.03 2.46 -4.50
CA PHE A 61 -5.35 1.84 -4.40
C PHE A 61 -5.95 1.62 -5.78
N GLU A 62 -6.53 0.46 -6.02
CA GLU A 62 -7.23 0.10 -7.26
C GLU A 62 -8.41 -0.83 -6.91
N GLU A 63 -9.58 -0.62 -7.50
CA GLU A 63 -10.78 -1.45 -7.26
C GLU A 63 -11.15 -1.65 -5.77
N GLY A 64 -10.83 -0.67 -4.92
CA GLY A 64 -11.11 -0.70 -3.50
C GLY A 64 -10.16 -1.53 -2.65
N VAL A 65 -8.98 -1.86 -3.17
CA VAL A 65 -7.92 -2.52 -2.42
C VAL A 65 -6.61 -1.77 -2.56
N ALA A 66 -5.82 -1.75 -1.48
CA ALA A 66 -4.43 -1.32 -1.54
C ALA A 66 -3.60 -2.40 -2.27
N THR A 67 -2.89 -2.00 -3.33
CA THR A 67 -2.18 -2.93 -4.23
C THR A 67 -0.65 -2.79 -4.17
N ALA A 68 -0.13 -1.60 -3.85
CA ALA A 68 1.30 -1.34 -3.83
C ALA A 68 1.67 -0.16 -2.91
N VAL A 69 2.95 -0.09 -2.55
CA VAL A 69 3.61 1.09 -2.00
C VAL A 69 4.55 1.65 -3.06
N ILE A 70 4.42 2.93 -3.37
CA ILE A 70 5.32 3.68 -4.24
C ILE A 70 6.41 4.26 -3.34
N CYS A 71 7.58 3.65 -3.36
CA CYS A 71 8.75 4.08 -2.61
C CYS A 71 9.59 5.06 -3.44
N PRO A 72 9.97 6.23 -2.93
CA PRO A 72 10.82 7.17 -3.67
C PRO A 72 12.21 6.59 -3.96
N LYS A 73 12.71 5.69 -3.11
CA LYS A 73 14.03 5.06 -3.25
C LYS A 73 14.05 3.87 -4.20
N GLN A 74 12.93 3.15 -4.28
CA GLN A 74 12.89 1.81 -4.86
C GLN A 74 11.80 1.62 -5.92
N GLY A 75 11.00 2.66 -6.16
CA GLY A 75 9.84 2.61 -7.06
C GLY A 75 8.67 1.82 -6.48
N ARG A 76 7.84 1.27 -7.37
CA ARG A 76 6.62 0.56 -7.02
C ARG A 76 6.92 -0.82 -6.41
N ARG A 77 6.51 -1.04 -5.16
CA ARG A 77 6.60 -2.30 -4.40
C ARG A 77 5.21 -2.89 -4.22
N LYS A 78 4.97 -4.13 -4.65
CA LYS A 78 3.63 -4.74 -4.54
C LYS A 78 3.35 -5.13 -3.09
N LEU A 79 2.11 -4.91 -2.64
CA LEU A 79 1.66 -5.37 -1.34
C LEU A 79 1.45 -6.88 -1.36
N THR A 80 2.16 -7.61 -0.50
CA THR A 80 2.03 -9.07 -0.31
C THR A 80 1.43 -9.32 1.07
N GLY A 81 0.11 -9.30 1.18
CA GLY A 81 -0.53 -9.38 2.50
C GLY A 81 -2.02 -9.74 2.56
N TRP A 82 -2.71 -9.91 1.44
CA TRP A 82 -4.09 -10.44 1.47
C TRP A 82 -4.08 -11.96 1.41
N LEU A 83 -3.73 -12.60 2.53
CA LEU A 83 -4.18 -13.97 2.79
C LEU A 83 -5.65 -13.87 3.21
N ASN A 84 -6.54 -14.12 2.25
CA ASN A 84 -7.94 -14.41 2.56
C ASN A 84 -7.94 -15.74 3.37
N PRO A 85 -8.42 -15.79 4.62
CA PRO A 85 -8.68 -17.08 5.27
C PRO A 85 -9.80 -17.85 4.56
#